data_AF-A0AAD8D4A6-F1
#
_entry.id   AF-A0AAD8D4A6-F1
#
_cell.length_a   1.000
_cell.length_b   1.000
_cell.length_c   1.000
_cell.angle_alpha   90.00
_cell.angle_beta   90.00
_cell.angle_gamma   90.00
#
_symmetry.space_group_name_H-M   'P 1'
#
loop_
_entity.id
_entity.type
_entity.pdbx_description
1 polymer ?
#
loop_
_entity_poly.entity_id
_entity_poly.type
_entity_poly.pdbx_seq_one_letter_code
_entity_poly.pdbx_strand_id
1 'polypeptide(L)'
;MATLLKHSAKYALSGRLARLCVHSRHGGLQCLQPCLLPHQRSASTGSKILVEMDNSTGIAVLTMKSPPVNSLSLDFLTEFSISLEKLELDRGCRGVILTSALPKIFSAGLDIMEMCGKSPEHCGEFWKAVQEMWLRLYGSSMITIAAINGSSPAGGCLMALACDYRIMAENPKYSIGLNETQLGIVAPFWFKDTLVNTVGNRVAELSLQLGLLYSAPDALRTGLVDLLVPEDKVLSTASQTMTQWLAIPGENAIGSNPRVSSSKVDLTPKVHMVDLSHSSESMCSLNWIPWTCSNRA
;
A
#
# COMPACT_ATOMS: atom_id res chain seq x y z
N MET A 1 -4.74 60.60 -8.16
CA MET A 1 -6.09 60.27 -8.67
C MET A 1 -6.12 60.58 -10.16
N ALA A 2 -6.34 59.56 -11.00
CA ALA A 2 -6.78 59.60 -12.41
C ALA A 2 -5.85 60.36 -13.41
N THR A 3 -5.54 59.98 -14.64
CA THR A 3 -6.00 58.99 -15.64
C THR A 3 -4.93 59.01 -16.74
N LEU A 4 -4.66 57.92 -17.48
CA LEU A 4 -4.54 57.97 -18.96
C LEU A 4 -4.24 56.60 -19.59
N LEU A 5 -5.05 56.29 -20.59
CA LEU A 5 -5.02 55.15 -21.50
C LEU A 5 -4.11 55.42 -22.73
N LYS A 6 -3.74 54.30 -23.37
CA LYS A 6 -3.47 54.06 -24.81
C LYS A 6 -2.01 53.86 -25.26
N HIS A 7 -1.69 52.65 -25.70
CA HIS A 7 -1.29 52.22 -27.08
C HIS A 7 -0.72 50.78 -26.96
N SER A 8 -1.35 49.72 -27.47
CA SER A 8 -1.44 49.27 -28.88
C SER A 8 -0.09 48.95 -29.53
N ALA A 9 0.26 47.66 -29.63
CA ALA A 9 1.14 47.13 -30.67
C ALA A 9 0.72 45.70 -31.06
N LYS A 10 0.39 45.54 -32.34
CA LYS A 10 0.05 44.28 -33.02
C LYS A 10 1.34 43.60 -33.47
N TYR A 11 1.42 42.28 -33.42
CA TYR A 11 2.09 41.48 -34.45
C TYR A 11 1.35 40.16 -34.68
N ALA A 12 0.83 40.02 -35.89
CA ALA A 12 0.41 38.76 -36.48
C ALA A 12 1.59 38.21 -37.29
N LEU A 13 1.81 36.90 -37.26
CA LEU A 13 2.40 36.15 -38.36
C LEU A 13 2.06 34.66 -38.23
N SER A 14 1.35 34.19 -39.25
CA SER A 14 0.98 32.82 -39.56
C SER A 14 2.19 31.92 -39.84
N GLY A 15 2.11 30.63 -39.49
CA GLY A 15 3.20 29.68 -39.77
C GLY A 15 2.84 28.21 -39.70
N ARG A 16 1.90 27.77 -40.55
CA ARG A 16 1.80 26.46 -41.22
C ARG A 16 2.02 25.16 -40.43
N LEU A 17 0.89 24.47 -40.24
CA LEU A 17 0.77 23.00 -40.26
C LEU A 17 1.47 22.42 -41.49
N ALA A 18 2.52 21.62 -41.28
CA ALA A 18 3.06 20.75 -42.32
C ALA A 18 2.18 19.48 -42.41
N ARG A 19 1.20 19.51 -43.32
CA ARG A 19 0.58 18.29 -43.86
C ARG A 19 1.57 17.66 -44.84
N LEU A 20 2.11 16.49 -44.51
CA LEU A 20 2.71 15.60 -45.50
C LEU A 20 1.55 14.93 -46.27
N CYS A 21 1.21 15.50 -47.43
CA CYS A 21 0.38 14.83 -48.43
C CYS A 21 1.25 13.85 -49.21
N VAL A 22 1.09 12.55 -48.99
CA VAL A 22 1.49 11.52 -49.96
C VAL A 22 0.27 11.23 -50.82
N HIS A 23 0.34 11.57 -52.10
CA HIS A 23 -0.64 11.13 -53.10
C HIS A 23 -0.34 9.66 -53.44
N SER A 24 -1.22 8.76 -52.98
CA SER A 24 -1.33 7.43 -53.57
C SER A 24 -2.58 7.40 -54.44
N ARG A 25 -2.39 7.17 -55.74
CA ARG A 25 -3.47 6.87 -56.68
C ARG A 25 -3.91 5.43 -56.43
N HIS A 26 -4.95 5.23 -55.64
CA HIS A 26 -6.04 4.25 -55.82
C HIS A 26 -6.91 4.25 -54.55
N GLY A 27 -8.22 4.33 -54.75
CA GLY A 27 -9.20 4.54 -53.68
C GLY A 27 -9.33 3.37 -52.72
N GLY A 28 -9.41 3.70 -51.43
CA GLY A 28 -9.74 2.80 -50.33
C GLY A 28 -9.60 3.54 -49.00
N LEU A 29 -10.72 3.97 -48.41
CA LEU A 29 -10.75 4.54 -47.06
C LEU A 29 -10.58 3.40 -46.05
N GLN A 30 -9.39 3.27 -45.45
CA GLN A 30 -9.19 2.51 -44.22
C GLN A 30 -8.88 3.48 -43.07
N CYS A 31 -9.75 3.47 -42.06
CA CYS A 31 -9.56 4.19 -40.82
C CYS A 31 -8.49 3.45 -40.01
N LEU A 32 -7.24 3.93 -40.03
CA LEU A 32 -6.17 3.39 -39.19
C LEU A 32 -6.35 3.95 -37.77
N GLN A 33 -6.91 3.12 -36.89
CA GLN A 33 -6.86 3.32 -35.44
C GLN A 33 -5.39 3.41 -34.99
N PRO A 34 -5.02 4.34 -34.10
CA PRO A 34 -3.71 4.29 -33.47
C PRO A 34 -3.67 3.04 -32.57
N CYS A 35 -2.84 2.05 -32.95
CA CYS A 35 -2.49 0.95 -32.06
C CYS A 35 -1.78 1.54 -30.83
N LEU A 36 -2.50 1.64 -29.72
CA LEU A 36 -1.92 1.80 -28.39
C LEU A 36 -1.02 0.59 -28.15
N LEU A 37 0.29 0.80 -28.21
CA LEU A 37 1.25 -0.21 -27.80
C LEU A 37 1.04 -0.46 -26.31
N PRO A 38 0.80 -1.72 -25.88
CA PRO A 38 0.75 -2.03 -24.46
C PRO A 38 2.10 -1.68 -23.85
N HIS A 39 2.08 -0.83 -22.81
CA HIS A 39 3.25 -0.52 -22.01
C HIS A 39 3.69 -1.82 -21.33
N GLN A 40 4.64 -2.53 -21.93
CA GLN A 40 5.19 -3.74 -21.34
C GLN A 40 5.91 -3.36 -20.05
N ARG A 41 5.27 -3.64 -18.91
CA ARG A 41 5.95 -3.70 -17.61
C ARG A 41 7.02 -4.79 -17.74
N SER A 42 8.28 -4.40 -17.79
CA SER A 42 9.39 -5.33 -17.63
C SER A 42 9.28 -5.91 -16.23
N ALA A 43 8.87 -7.17 -16.13
CA ALA A 43 8.90 -7.92 -14.88
C ALA A 43 10.38 -8.09 -14.51
N SER A 44 10.88 -7.27 -13.58
CA SER A 44 12.21 -7.45 -13.03
C SER A 44 12.22 -8.78 -12.27
N THR A 45 13.04 -9.72 -12.72
CA THR A 45 13.24 -11.07 -12.14
C THR A 45 13.97 -11.07 -10.79
N GLY A 46 14.10 -9.90 -10.16
CA GLY A 46 14.70 -9.75 -8.84
C GLY A 46 13.68 -9.93 -7.73
N SER A 47 14.13 -10.47 -6.61
CA SER A 47 13.38 -10.51 -5.35
C SER A 47 12.82 -9.11 -5.01
N LYS A 48 11.56 -9.05 -4.61
CA LYS A 48 10.82 -7.83 -4.26
C LYS A 48 11.03 -7.41 -2.80
N ILE A 49 11.55 -8.31 -1.96
CA ILE A 49 11.78 -8.11 -0.53
C ILE A 49 13.26 -8.37 -0.19
N LEU A 50 13.94 -7.37 0.38
CA LEU A 50 15.27 -7.54 0.95
C LEU A 50 15.15 -7.69 2.47
N VAL A 51 15.81 -8.69 3.04
CA VAL A 51 15.88 -8.88 4.49
C VAL A 51 17.34 -8.77 4.93
N GLU A 52 17.61 -7.84 5.84
CA GLU A 52 18.92 -7.63 6.45
C GLU A 52 18.80 -7.92 7.95
N MET A 53 19.48 -8.96 8.43
CA MET A 53 19.43 -9.38 9.82
C MET A 53 20.68 -8.93 10.58
N ASP A 54 20.49 -8.20 11.68
CA ASP A 54 21.54 -7.93 12.64
C ASP A 54 21.49 -8.97 13.77
N ASN A 55 22.34 -9.99 13.65
CA ASN A 55 22.45 -11.07 14.63
C ASN A 55 22.90 -10.62 16.02
N SER A 56 23.50 -9.43 16.15
CA SER A 56 23.95 -8.92 17.45
C SER A 56 22.81 -8.32 18.27
N THR A 57 21.82 -7.71 17.60
CA THR A 57 20.67 -7.06 18.24
C THR A 57 19.41 -7.93 18.18
N GLY A 58 19.35 -8.86 17.22
CA GLY A 58 18.16 -9.66 16.91
C GLY A 58 17.10 -8.88 16.13
N ILE A 59 17.51 -7.82 15.41
CA ILE A 59 16.62 -6.95 14.64
C ILE A 59 16.81 -7.26 13.15
N ALA A 60 15.71 -7.54 12.46
CA ALA A 60 15.67 -7.63 11.01
C ALA A 60 15.08 -6.36 10.39
N VAL A 61 15.66 -5.90 9.29
CA VAL A 61 15.07 -4.86 8.43
C VAL A 61 14.53 -5.53 7.17
N LEU A 62 13.21 -5.52 7.01
CA LEU A 62 12.49 -6.01 5.84
C LEU A 62 12.18 -4.81 4.93
N THR A 63 12.93 -4.73 3.83
CA THR A 63 12.86 -3.63 2.88
C THR A 63 12.10 -4.03 1.61
N MET A 64 11.01 -3.33 1.32
CA MET A 64 10.20 -3.49 0.12
C MET A 64 10.86 -2.77 -1.07
N LYS A 65 11.07 -3.47 -2.18
CA LYS A 65 11.78 -2.97 -3.37
C LYS A 65 11.15 -3.43 -4.69
N SER A 66 9.82 -3.37 -4.79
CA SER A 66 9.06 -3.68 -6.01
C SER A 66 8.67 -2.40 -6.77
N PRO A 67 9.54 -1.87 -7.65
CA PRO A 67 9.23 -0.65 -8.40
C PRO A 67 7.98 -0.82 -9.29
N PRO A 68 7.29 0.29 -9.63
CA PRO A 68 7.65 1.67 -9.29
C PRO A 68 7.13 2.14 -7.91
N VAL A 69 6.21 1.41 -7.28
CA VAL A 69 5.44 1.92 -6.12
C VAL A 69 5.18 0.91 -5.00
N ASN A 70 5.91 -0.21 -4.96
CA ASN A 70 5.66 -1.32 -4.05
C ASN A 70 4.19 -1.77 -4.08
N SER A 71 3.66 -2.00 -5.28
CA SER A 71 2.32 -2.54 -5.45
C SER A 71 2.29 -3.97 -4.91
N LEU A 72 1.25 -4.29 -4.14
CA LEU A 72 1.05 -5.60 -3.54
C LEU A 72 0.47 -6.56 -4.58
N SER A 73 1.31 -7.00 -5.52
CA SER A 73 1.00 -8.08 -6.48
C SER A 73 0.98 -9.43 -5.77
N LEU A 74 0.43 -10.47 -6.41
CA LEU A 74 0.40 -11.82 -5.83
C LEU A 74 1.80 -12.31 -5.47
N ASP A 75 2.77 -12.11 -6.36
CA ASP A 75 4.18 -12.43 -6.12
C ASP A 75 4.76 -11.69 -4.92
N PHE A 76 4.43 -10.39 -4.77
CA PHE A 76 4.90 -9.58 -3.65
C PHE A 76 4.36 -10.11 -2.33
N LEU A 77 3.04 -10.35 -2.27
CA LEU A 77 2.36 -10.84 -1.07
C LEU A 77 2.91 -12.20 -0.62
N THR A 78 3.16 -13.08 -1.59
CA THR A 78 3.73 -14.41 -1.35
C THR A 78 5.17 -14.30 -0.84
N GLU A 79 6.02 -13.51 -1.51
CA GLU A 79 7.41 -13.31 -1.11
C GLU A 79 7.51 -12.65 0.28
N PHE A 80 6.67 -11.66 0.56
CA PHE A 80 6.58 -11.00 1.86
C PHE A 80 6.21 -11.99 2.96
N SER A 81 5.14 -12.78 2.75
CA SER A 81 4.66 -13.75 3.74
C SER A 81 5.70 -14.82 4.05
N ILE A 82 6.39 -15.34 3.02
CA ILE A 82 7.49 -16.30 3.18
C ILE A 82 8.67 -15.67 3.93
N SER A 83 9.00 -14.41 3.63
CA SER A 83 10.10 -13.71 4.30
C SER A 83 9.82 -13.49 5.78
N LEU A 84 8.58 -13.14 6.13
CA LEU A 84 8.17 -12.96 7.52
C LEU A 84 8.18 -14.29 8.28
N GLU A 85 7.67 -15.38 7.70
CA GLU A 85 7.72 -16.71 8.33
C GLU A 85 9.15 -17.21 8.55
N LYS A 86 10.06 -16.97 7.60
CA LYS A 86 11.48 -17.30 7.79
C LYS A 86 12.08 -16.57 9.00
N LEU A 87 11.71 -15.30 9.20
CA LEU A 87 12.13 -14.53 10.37
C LEU A 87 11.49 -15.05 11.66
N GLU A 88 10.21 -15.43 11.64
CA GLU A 88 9.53 -16.02 12.80
C GLU A 88 10.14 -17.36 13.23
N LEU A 89 10.63 -18.16 12.29
CA LEU A 89 11.31 -19.43 12.55
C LEU A 89 12.76 -19.26 13.02
N ASP A 90 13.37 -18.10 12.78
CA ASP A 90 14.71 -17.78 13.25
C ASP A 90 14.68 -17.32 14.71
N ARG A 91 15.18 -18.16 15.61
CA ARG A 91 15.24 -17.87 17.06
C ARG A 91 16.13 -16.66 17.40
N GLY A 92 17.01 -16.24 16.49
CA GLY A 92 17.80 -15.02 16.64
C GLY A 92 17.00 -13.75 16.36
N CYS A 93 15.91 -13.84 15.58
CA CYS A 93 15.07 -12.71 15.24
C CYS A 93 14.02 -12.47 16.33
N ARG A 94 14.02 -11.25 16.87
CA ARG A 94 13.10 -10.82 17.93
C ARG A 94 12.19 -9.67 17.50
N GLY A 95 12.61 -8.90 16.50
CA GLY A 95 11.83 -7.79 15.97
C GLY A 95 12.14 -7.49 14.52
N VAL A 96 11.14 -6.96 13.81
CA VAL A 96 11.19 -6.65 12.38
C VAL A 96 10.82 -5.20 12.14
N ILE A 97 11.62 -4.49 11.36
CA ILE A 97 11.33 -3.14 10.87
C ILE A 97 10.96 -3.23 9.39
N LEU A 98 9.78 -2.75 9.02
CA LEU A 98 9.31 -2.69 7.65
C LEU A 98 9.61 -1.32 7.06
N THR A 99 10.26 -1.25 5.91
CA THR A 99 10.55 0.01 5.21
C THR A 99 10.53 -0.17 3.69
N SER A 100 10.68 0.91 2.93
CA SER A 100 10.77 0.90 1.47
C SER A 100 12.15 1.33 0.98
N ALA A 101 12.67 0.63 -0.03
CA ALA A 101 13.84 1.09 -0.80
C ALA A 101 13.45 2.16 -1.85
N LEU A 102 12.16 2.31 -2.14
CA LEU A 102 11.69 3.24 -3.16
C LEU A 102 11.52 4.64 -2.56
N PRO A 103 11.98 5.70 -3.25
CA PRO A 103 11.79 7.05 -2.75
C PRO A 103 10.30 7.41 -2.76
N LYS A 104 9.86 8.13 -1.72
CA LYS A 104 8.53 8.76 -1.63
C LYS A 104 7.33 7.85 -1.48
N ILE A 105 7.51 6.53 -1.48
CA ILE A 105 6.41 5.58 -1.35
C ILE A 105 6.81 4.43 -0.43
N PHE A 106 5.99 4.19 0.59
CA PHE A 106 6.08 3.00 1.42
C PHE A 106 5.48 1.82 0.64
N SER A 107 4.19 1.92 0.30
CA SER A 107 3.49 1.04 -0.65
C SER A 107 2.24 1.75 -1.19
N ALA A 108 1.96 1.59 -2.48
CA ALA A 108 0.71 2.07 -3.09
C ALA A 108 -0.50 1.16 -2.83
N GLY A 109 -0.33 0.05 -2.10
CA GLY A 109 -1.38 -0.90 -1.80
C GLY A 109 -1.59 -1.97 -2.87
N LEU A 110 -2.76 -2.59 -2.87
CA LEU A 110 -3.10 -3.74 -3.73
C LEU A 110 -2.89 -3.42 -5.21
N ASP A 111 -2.25 -4.35 -5.94
CA ASP A 111 -2.18 -4.23 -7.40
C ASP A 111 -3.55 -4.57 -8.01
N ILE A 112 -4.28 -3.54 -8.44
CA ILE A 112 -5.61 -3.67 -9.03
C ILE A 112 -5.57 -4.55 -10.30
N MET A 113 -4.41 -4.66 -10.97
CA MET A 113 -4.24 -5.54 -12.13
C MET A 113 -4.34 -7.04 -11.79
N GLU A 114 -4.22 -7.40 -10.51
CA GLU A 114 -4.48 -8.77 -10.03
C GLU A 114 -5.97 -9.10 -9.95
N MET A 115 -6.84 -8.11 -10.15
CA MET A 115 -8.29 -8.26 -10.15
C MET A 115 -8.90 -7.93 -11.51
N CYS A 116 -8.34 -6.97 -12.25
CA CYS A 116 -8.85 -6.55 -13.55
C CYS A 116 -8.79 -7.64 -14.62
N GLY A 117 -9.96 -8.12 -15.06
CA GLY A 117 -10.07 -9.07 -16.17
C GLY A 117 -9.46 -10.45 -15.86
N LYS A 118 -9.27 -10.76 -14.58
CA LYS A 118 -8.78 -12.06 -14.10
C LYS A 118 -9.93 -13.02 -13.84
N SER A 119 -9.63 -14.31 -13.82
CA SER A 119 -10.64 -15.33 -13.50
C SER A 119 -11.01 -15.27 -12.01
N PRO A 120 -12.23 -15.70 -11.62
CA PRO A 120 -12.62 -15.77 -10.21
C PRO A 120 -11.63 -16.56 -9.35
N GLU A 121 -11.03 -17.63 -9.89
CA GLU A 121 -10.04 -18.45 -9.20
C GLU A 121 -8.77 -17.65 -8.89
N HIS A 122 -8.22 -16.91 -9.86
CA HIS A 122 -7.06 -16.03 -9.65
C HIS A 122 -7.36 -14.94 -8.62
N CYS A 123 -8.54 -14.32 -8.70
CA CYS A 123 -8.97 -13.35 -7.70
C CYS A 123 -9.06 -13.96 -6.29
N GLY A 124 -9.54 -15.21 -6.19
CA GLY A 124 -9.57 -15.96 -4.94
C GLY A 124 -8.18 -16.23 -4.36
N GLU A 125 -7.23 -16.63 -5.20
CA GLU A 125 -5.81 -16.81 -4.83
C GLU A 125 -5.19 -15.49 -4.35
N PHE A 126 -5.44 -14.41 -5.07
CA PHE A 126 -4.98 -13.07 -4.70
C PHE A 126 -5.52 -12.65 -3.32
N TRP A 127 -6.82 -12.74 -3.09
CA TRP A 127 -7.42 -12.37 -1.80
C TRP A 127 -6.94 -13.24 -0.64
N LYS A 128 -6.71 -14.54 -0.89
CA LYS A 128 -6.09 -15.43 0.09
C LYS A 128 -4.68 -14.95 0.46
N ALA A 129 -3.88 -14.55 -0.52
CA ALA A 129 -2.53 -14.01 -0.26
C ALA A 129 -2.56 -12.69 0.52
N VAL A 130 -3.54 -11.80 0.25
CA VAL A 130 -3.69 -10.55 1.03
C VAL A 130 -4.05 -10.87 2.49
N GLN A 131 -5.00 -11.78 2.71
CA GLN A 131 -5.41 -12.20 4.06
C GLN A 131 -4.27 -12.86 4.82
N GLU A 132 -3.51 -13.75 4.18
CA GLU A 132 -2.35 -14.41 4.80
C GLU A 132 -1.30 -13.39 5.24
N MET A 133 -0.96 -12.42 4.38
CA MET A 133 -0.04 -11.34 4.73
C MET A 133 -0.53 -10.55 5.94
N TRP A 134 -1.80 -10.16 5.96
CA TRP A 134 -2.38 -9.40 7.07
C TRP A 134 -2.40 -10.22 8.36
N LEU A 135 -2.84 -11.48 8.32
CA LEU A 135 -2.92 -12.36 9.49
C LEU A 135 -1.53 -12.60 10.10
N ARG A 136 -0.52 -12.90 9.27
CA ARG A 136 0.84 -13.10 9.74
C ARG A 136 1.42 -11.83 10.36
N LEU A 137 1.25 -10.68 9.70
CA LEU A 137 1.82 -9.43 10.20
C LEU A 137 1.09 -8.94 11.47
N TYR A 138 -0.24 -8.93 11.45
CA TYR A 138 -1.08 -8.45 12.57
C TYR A 138 -1.00 -9.37 13.80
N GLY A 139 -0.84 -10.67 13.57
CA GLY A 139 -0.74 -11.71 14.60
C GLY A 139 0.69 -12.19 14.88
N SER A 140 1.71 -11.49 14.39
CA SER A 140 3.10 -11.94 14.53
C SER A 140 3.50 -12.04 16.00
N SER A 141 4.33 -13.03 16.31
CA SER A 141 4.97 -13.17 17.62
C SER A 141 6.18 -12.26 17.78
N MET A 142 6.66 -11.60 16.73
CA MET A 142 7.75 -10.64 16.79
C MET A 142 7.21 -9.22 17.01
N ILE A 143 8.03 -8.35 17.60
CA ILE A 143 7.72 -6.92 17.60
C ILE A 143 7.93 -6.36 16.19
N THR A 144 6.94 -5.63 15.67
CA THR A 144 6.94 -5.10 14.31
C THR A 144 6.82 -3.57 14.30
N ILE A 145 7.71 -2.90 13.57
CA ILE A 145 7.69 -1.44 13.42
C ILE A 145 7.60 -1.06 11.94
N ALA A 146 6.60 -0.26 11.58
CA ALA A 146 6.52 0.35 10.27
C ALA A 146 7.35 1.66 10.25
N ALA A 147 8.45 1.64 9.51
CA ALA A 147 9.28 2.80 9.17
C ALA A 147 8.78 3.40 7.84
N ILE A 148 7.78 4.27 7.94
CA ILE A 148 7.01 4.83 6.81
C ILE A 148 7.77 6.03 6.21
N ASN A 149 8.65 5.76 5.27
CA ASN A 149 9.50 6.73 4.57
C ASN A 149 8.89 7.29 3.27
N GLY A 150 7.57 7.17 3.11
CA GLY A 150 6.84 7.60 1.91
C GLY A 150 5.33 7.49 2.08
N SER A 151 4.56 7.86 1.05
CA SER A 151 3.10 7.70 1.08
C SER A 151 2.69 6.23 1.26
N SER A 152 1.56 6.01 1.93
CA SER A 152 1.06 4.69 2.30
C SER A 152 -0.47 4.61 2.18
N PRO A 153 -1.05 4.69 0.97
CA PRO A 153 -2.49 4.53 0.76
C PRO A 153 -2.96 3.07 0.82
N ALA A 154 -4.25 2.86 1.11
CA ALA A 154 -4.97 1.60 1.00
C ALA A 154 -4.22 0.40 1.63
N GLY A 155 -3.82 -0.59 0.83
CA GLY A 155 -3.06 -1.75 1.30
C GLY A 155 -1.71 -1.40 1.95
N GLY A 156 -1.07 -0.29 1.58
CA GLY A 156 0.13 0.19 2.28
C GLY A 156 -0.19 0.65 3.70
N CYS A 157 -1.31 1.35 3.88
CA CYS A 157 -1.82 1.74 5.20
C CYS A 157 -2.13 0.49 6.02
N LEU A 158 -2.78 -0.52 5.42
CA LEU A 158 -3.04 -1.79 6.11
C LEU A 158 -1.75 -2.44 6.65
N MET A 159 -0.70 -2.53 5.83
CA MET A 159 0.59 -3.09 6.29
C MET A 159 1.16 -2.30 7.47
N ALA A 160 1.05 -0.97 7.43
CA ALA A 160 1.48 -0.12 8.55
C ALA A 160 0.63 -0.34 9.81
N LEU A 161 -0.69 -0.43 9.68
CA LEU A 161 -1.62 -0.67 10.79
C LEU A 161 -1.48 -2.07 11.39
N ALA A 162 -0.99 -3.03 10.61
CA ALA A 162 -0.68 -4.35 11.11
C ALA A 162 0.56 -4.40 12.01
N CYS A 163 1.44 -3.40 11.96
CA CYS A 163 2.61 -3.32 12.82
C CYS A 163 2.24 -2.86 14.25
N ASP A 164 3.07 -3.21 15.25
CA ASP A 164 2.91 -2.72 16.64
C ASP A 164 3.07 -1.20 16.74
N TYR A 165 4.06 -0.65 16.03
CA TYR A 165 4.40 0.78 16.09
C TYR A 165 4.64 1.36 14.69
N ARG A 166 4.32 2.64 14.49
CA ARG A 166 4.35 3.34 13.21
C ARG A 166 5.09 4.67 13.35
N ILE A 167 6.22 4.78 12.65
CA ILE A 167 7.03 5.99 12.58
C ILE A 167 6.98 6.48 11.14
N MET A 168 6.57 7.73 10.93
CA MET A 168 6.41 8.30 9.59
C MET A 168 7.33 9.50 9.37
N ALA A 169 7.85 9.63 8.15
CA ALA A 169 8.56 10.81 7.70
C ALA A 169 7.64 12.04 7.74
N GLU A 170 8.10 13.12 8.38
CA GLU A 170 7.43 14.43 8.39
C GLU A 170 7.68 15.15 7.06
N ASN A 171 6.97 14.72 6.03
CA ASN A 171 7.03 15.33 4.70
C ASN A 171 5.61 15.67 4.24
N PRO A 172 5.32 16.93 3.84
CA PRO A 172 3.98 17.35 3.43
C PRO A 172 3.48 16.65 2.16
N LYS A 173 4.36 15.97 1.41
CA LYS A 173 3.99 15.18 0.23
C LYS A 173 3.55 13.76 0.58
N TYR A 174 3.80 13.31 1.81
CA TYR A 174 3.47 11.95 2.23
C TYR A 174 2.14 11.94 2.96
N SER A 175 1.34 10.93 2.62
CA SER A 175 0.02 10.74 3.19
C SER A 175 -0.25 9.26 3.44
N ILE A 176 -1.08 8.96 4.44
CA ILE A 176 -1.47 7.62 4.84
C ILE A 176 -2.97 7.55 5.10
N GLY A 177 -3.61 6.44 4.70
CA GLY A 177 -5.02 6.21 4.97
C GLY A 177 -5.64 5.17 4.04
N LEU A 178 -6.88 4.78 4.37
CA LEU A 178 -7.70 3.84 3.62
C LEU A 178 -8.61 4.63 2.67
N ASN A 179 -8.26 4.65 1.37
CA ASN A 179 -8.95 5.45 0.34
C ASN A 179 -9.69 4.60 -0.71
N GLU A 180 -10.10 3.38 -0.35
CA GLU A 180 -10.78 2.42 -1.22
C GLU A 180 -12.06 3.02 -1.82
N THR A 181 -12.83 3.80 -1.05
CA THR A 181 -14.08 4.43 -1.51
C THR A 181 -13.88 5.45 -2.62
N GLN A 182 -12.72 6.11 -2.67
CA GLN A 182 -12.34 6.99 -3.79
C GLN A 182 -12.11 6.21 -5.09
N LEU A 183 -11.85 4.92 -4.98
CA LEU A 183 -11.79 4.01 -6.12
C LEU A 183 -13.14 3.32 -6.35
N GLY A 184 -14.16 3.66 -5.58
CA GLY A 184 -15.43 2.96 -5.61
C GLY A 184 -15.24 1.50 -5.21
N ILE A 185 -14.43 1.22 -4.18
CA ILE A 185 -14.22 -0.08 -3.52
C ILE A 185 -14.55 0.06 -2.03
N VAL A 186 -15.03 -1.00 -1.39
CA VAL A 186 -15.23 -1.05 0.07
C VAL A 186 -14.09 -1.82 0.71
N ALA A 187 -13.51 -1.24 1.77
CA ALA A 187 -12.49 -1.91 2.56
C ALA A 187 -13.07 -3.19 3.19
N PRO A 188 -12.37 -4.34 3.11
CA PRO A 188 -12.80 -5.57 3.79
C PRO A 188 -13.01 -5.36 5.29
N PHE A 189 -13.88 -6.15 5.93
CA PHE A 189 -14.24 -5.94 7.33
C PHE A 189 -13.02 -5.93 8.27
N TRP A 190 -12.01 -6.76 7.99
CA TRP A 190 -10.77 -6.83 8.78
C TRP A 190 -9.82 -5.65 8.55
N PHE A 191 -9.84 -4.99 7.38
CA PHE A 191 -9.21 -3.66 7.21
C PHE A 191 -9.88 -2.64 8.13
N LYS A 192 -11.23 -2.59 8.06
CA LYS A 192 -12.05 -1.67 8.85
C LYS A 192 -11.83 -1.89 10.35
N ASP A 193 -11.88 -3.13 10.82
CA ASP A 193 -11.71 -3.45 12.23
C ASP A 193 -10.29 -3.13 12.70
N THR A 194 -9.28 -3.36 11.86
CA THR A 194 -7.90 -2.92 12.13
C THR A 194 -7.85 -1.39 12.32
N LEU A 195 -8.44 -0.62 11.42
CA LEU A 195 -8.49 0.84 11.54
C LEU A 195 -9.27 1.29 12.79
N VAL A 196 -10.42 0.69 13.07
CA VAL A 196 -11.24 1.00 14.26
C VAL A 196 -10.44 0.76 15.54
N ASN A 197 -9.66 -0.32 15.60
CA ASN A 197 -8.81 -0.62 16.75
C ASN A 197 -7.68 0.41 16.93
N THR A 198 -7.23 1.06 15.85
CA THR A 198 -6.18 2.08 15.89
C THR A 198 -6.71 3.46 16.25
N VAL A 199 -7.75 3.95 15.56
CA VAL A 199 -8.20 5.36 15.66
C VAL A 199 -9.57 5.55 16.30
N GLY A 200 -10.24 4.45 16.69
CA GLY A 200 -11.59 4.44 17.23
C GLY A 200 -12.69 4.61 16.18
N ASN A 201 -13.93 4.31 16.59
CA ASN A 201 -15.08 4.22 15.69
C ASN A 201 -15.34 5.47 14.85
N ARG A 202 -15.35 6.66 15.47
CA ARG A 202 -15.76 7.90 14.77
C ARG A 202 -14.74 8.33 13.72
N VAL A 203 -13.45 8.23 14.03
CA VAL A 203 -12.39 8.56 13.07
C VAL A 203 -12.39 7.55 11.93
N ALA A 204 -12.53 6.25 12.24
CA ALA A 204 -12.58 5.20 11.24
C ALA A 204 -13.78 5.35 10.29
N GLU A 205 -14.96 5.67 10.82
CA GLU A 205 -16.17 5.92 10.02
C GLU A 205 -15.94 7.02 8.97
N LEU A 206 -15.45 8.19 9.41
CA LEU A 206 -15.15 9.31 8.51
C LEU A 206 -14.04 8.97 7.52
N SER A 207 -12.98 8.34 7.99
CA SER A 207 -11.83 7.92 7.17
C SER A 207 -12.28 7.03 6.01
N LEU A 208 -13.07 6.00 6.30
CA LEU A 208 -13.50 5.01 5.32
C LEU A 208 -14.57 5.57 4.36
N GLN A 209 -15.59 6.27 4.89
CA GLN A 209 -16.67 6.81 4.08
C GLN A 209 -16.17 7.87 3.09
N LEU A 210 -15.25 8.74 3.51
CA LEU A 210 -14.68 9.79 2.67
C LEU A 210 -13.39 9.35 1.97
N GLY A 211 -12.84 8.17 2.27
CA GLY A 211 -11.60 7.67 1.71
C GLY A 211 -10.41 8.62 1.96
N LEU A 212 -10.24 9.06 3.21
CA LEU A 212 -9.28 10.10 3.58
C LEU A 212 -7.84 9.59 3.52
N LEU A 213 -6.97 10.41 2.93
CA LEU A 213 -5.53 10.32 3.09
C LEU A 213 -5.07 11.45 4.00
N TYR A 214 -4.57 11.10 5.17
CA TYR A 214 -4.11 12.06 6.17
C TYR A 214 -2.68 12.51 5.84
N SER A 215 -2.43 13.81 5.96
CA SER A 215 -1.06 14.35 6.01
C SER A 215 -0.32 13.80 7.23
N ALA A 216 1.01 13.84 7.25
CA ALA A 216 1.78 13.36 8.40
C ALA A 216 1.33 13.97 9.76
N PRO A 217 1.14 15.30 9.91
CA PRO A 217 0.63 15.89 11.15
C PRO A 217 -0.80 15.45 11.51
N ASP A 218 -1.67 15.28 10.51
CA ASP A 218 -3.04 14.84 10.76
C ASP A 218 -3.09 13.35 11.15
N ALA A 219 -2.23 12.53 10.55
CA ALA A 219 -2.10 11.12 10.87
C ALA A 219 -1.62 10.92 12.31
N LEU A 220 -0.68 11.75 12.78
CA LEU A 220 -0.25 11.74 14.19
C LEU A 220 -1.42 12.15 15.11
N ARG A 221 -2.15 13.21 14.74
CA ARG A 221 -3.27 13.72 15.54
C ARG A 221 -4.43 12.73 15.66
N THR A 222 -4.68 11.92 14.64
CA THR A 222 -5.73 10.89 14.65
C THR A 222 -5.29 9.58 15.31
N GLY A 223 -4.01 9.42 15.63
CA GLY A 223 -3.44 8.18 16.15
C GLY A 223 -3.14 7.14 15.07
N LEU A 224 -3.19 7.52 13.79
CA LEU A 224 -2.89 6.62 12.67
C LEU A 224 -1.39 6.32 12.57
N VAL A 225 -0.54 7.23 13.05
CA VAL A 225 0.91 7.02 13.26
C VAL A 225 1.27 7.48 14.67
N ASP A 226 2.35 6.91 15.22
CA ASP A 226 2.71 7.11 16.63
C ASP A 226 3.83 8.15 16.81
N LEU A 227 4.66 8.33 15.76
CA LEU A 227 5.79 9.26 15.79
C LEU A 227 6.07 9.84 14.40
N LEU A 228 6.39 11.14 14.37
CA LEU A 228 6.91 11.82 13.18
C LEU A 228 8.37 12.19 13.38
N VAL A 229 9.17 12.01 12.33
CA VAL A 229 10.60 12.37 12.31
C VAL A 229 11.03 12.89 10.94
N PRO A 230 12.16 13.61 10.83
CA PRO A 230 12.75 13.93 9.54
C PRO A 230 12.93 12.68 8.65
N GLU A 231 12.77 12.84 7.34
CA GLU A 231 12.77 11.73 6.38
C GLU A 231 14.05 10.87 6.44
N ASP A 232 15.22 11.50 6.66
CA ASP A 232 16.51 10.84 6.80
C ASP A 232 16.71 10.11 8.14
N LYS A 233 15.78 10.29 9.09
CA LYS A 233 15.85 9.69 10.43
C LYS A 233 14.92 8.51 10.65
N VAL A 234 13.92 8.30 9.79
CA VAL A 234 12.87 7.27 9.98
C VAL A 234 13.46 5.90 10.35
N LEU A 235 14.39 5.37 9.55
CA LEU A 235 14.96 4.04 9.81
C LEU A 235 15.81 4.02 11.10
N SER A 236 16.65 5.04 11.31
CA SER A 236 17.48 5.12 12.51
C SER A 236 16.65 5.22 13.80
N THR A 237 15.56 5.98 13.77
CA THR A 237 14.62 6.08 14.90
C THR A 237 13.90 4.75 15.10
N ALA A 238 13.46 4.07 14.03
CA ALA A 238 12.84 2.75 14.14
C ALA A 238 13.77 1.72 14.81
N SER A 239 15.06 1.70 14.48
CA SER A 239 16.04 0.82 15.13
C SER A 239 16.22 1.14 16.61
N GLN A 240 16.27 2.42 16.97
CA GLN A 240 16.36 2.85 18.37
C GLN A 240 15.10 2.48 19.16
N THR A 241 13.92 2.75 18.60
CA THR A 241 12.63 2.36 19.17
C THR A 241 12.56 0.85 19.33
N MET A 242 12.93 0.06 18.31
CA MET A 242 12.96 -1.40 18.41
C MET A 242 13.82 -1.88 19.58
N THR A 243 14.98 -1.27 19.81
CA THR A 243 15.84 -1.60 20.95
C THR A 243 15.13 -1.41 22.30
N GLN A 244 14.28 -0.39 22.42
CA GLN A 244 13.48 -0.14 23.63
C GLN A 244 12.40 -1.21 23.81
N TRP A 245 11.72 -1.60 22.73
CA TRP A 245 10.72 -2.67 22.77
C TRP A 245 11.35 -4.03 23.15
N LEU A 246 12.53 -4.34 22.59
CA LEU A 246 13.25 -5.59 22.84
C LEU A 246 13.98 -5.64 24.20
N ALA A 247 14.00 -4.54 24.96
CA ALA A 247 14.48 -4.52 26.34
C ALA A 247 13.45 -5.14 27.31
N ILE A 248 12.19 -5.23 26.90
CA ILE A 248 11.14 -5.92 27.65
C ILE A 248 11.28 -7.43 27.40
N PRO A 249 11.21 -8.30 28.42
CA PRO A 249 11.22 -9.74 28.21
C PRO A 249 10.15 -10.16 27.18
N GLY A 250 10.55 -10.88 26.14
CA GLY A 250 9.71 -11.12 24.95
C GLY A 250 8.34 -11.70 25.28
N GLU A 251 8.26 -12.68 26.19
CA GLU A 251 6.99 -13.28 26.65
C GLU A 251 6.02 -12.24 27.23
N ASN A 252 6.53 -11.20 27.91
CA ASN A 252 5.71 -10.16 28.52
C ASN A 252 5.25 -9.11 27.51
N ALA A 253 6.14 -8.68 26.60
CA ALA A 253 5.78 -7.72 25.55
C ALA A 253 4.75 -8.33 24.58
N ILE A 254 5.00 -9.55 24.13
CA ILE A 254 4.11 -10.29 23.22
C ILE A 254 2.82 -10.68 23.96
N GLY A 255 2.93 -11.21 25.18
CA GLY A 255 1.79 -11.64 25.99
C GLY A 255 0.89 -10.52 26.50
N SER A 256 1.34 -9.26 26.47
CA SER A 256 0.53 -8.09 26.80
C SER A 256 -0.09 -7.41 25.57
N ASN A 257 0.36 -7.75 24.36
CA ASN A 257 -0.25 -7.26 23.12
C ASN A 257 -1.68 -7.85 23.02
N PRO A 258 -2.75 -7.03 23.09
CA PRO A 258 -4.13 -7.52 23.04
C PRO A 258 -4.46 -8.25 21.74
N ARG A 259 -3.64 -8.10 20.70
CA ARG A 259 -3.75 -8.81 19.41
C ARG A 259 -3.29 -10.26 19.50
N VAL A 260 -2.39 -10.57 20.45
CA VAL A 260 -1.78 -11.90 20.65
C VAL A 260 -2.32 -12.59 21.92
N SER A 261 -2.61 -11.80 22.97
CA SER A 261 -3.00 -12.30 24.30
C SER A 261 -4.43 -12.82 24.41
N SER A 262 -5.30 -12.50 23.44
CA SER A 262 -6.54 -13.22 23.23
C SER A 262 -6.23 -14.58 22.60
N SER A 263 -5.71 -15.51 23.41
CA SER A 263 -5.83 -16.97 23.24
C SER A 263 -5.46 -17.59 21.89
N LYS A 264 -4.53 -17.07 21.07
CA LYS A 264 -4.65 -17.20 19.60
C LYS A 264 -6.01 -16.63 19.24
N VAL A 265 -6.03 -15.58 18.42
CA VAL A 265 -7.28 -15.20 17.77
C VAL A 265 -7.93 -16.51 17.32
N ASP A 266 -9.17 -16.76 17.75
CA ASP A 266 -9.97 -17.92 17.38
C ASP A 266 -10.28 -17.80 15.87
N LEU A 267 -9.22 -17.78 15.07
CA LEU A 267 -9.19 -17.75 13.62
C LEU A 267 -9.60 -19.14 13.12
N THR A 268 -9.49 -20.18 13.95
CA THR A 268 -9.75 -21.56 13.53
C THR A 268 -11.24 -21.90 13.33
N PRO A 269 -12.23 -21.30 14.02
CA PRO A 269 -13.64 -21.47 13.68
C PRO A 269 -14.31 -20.23 13.07
N LYS A 270 -13.86 -19.00 13.36
CA LYS A 270 -14.45 -17.77 12.77
C LYS A 270 -13.77 -17.29 11.49
N VAL A 271 -12.52 -17.69 11.26
CA VAL A 271 -11.87 -17.65 9.95
C VAL A 271 -11.80 -19.08 9.42
N HIS A 272 -12.94 -19.79 9.44
CA HIS A 272 -13.21 -20.65 8.29
C HIS A 272 -12.99 -19.77 7.08
N MET A 273 -11.98 -20.11 6.25
CA MET A 273 -11.67 -19.50 4.95
C MET A 273 -12.78 -18.53 4.58
N VAL A 274 -12.61 -17.24 4.91
CA VAL A 274 -13.63 -16.19 4.77
C VAL A 274 -14.38 -16.52 3.50
N ASP A 275 -15.64 -16.96 3.62
CA ASP A 275 -16.36 -17.66 2.55
C ASP A 275 -15.92 -17.09 1.20
N LEU A 276 -14.95 -17.77 0.58
CA LEU A 276 -14.25 -17.23 -0.57
C LEU A 276 -15.29 -17.14 -1.69
N SER A 277 -16.34 -17.96 -1.66
CA SER A 277 -17.48 -17.83 -2.54
C SER A 277 -18.21 -16.51 -2.30
N HIS A 278 -18.75 -16.22 -1.11
CA HIS A 278 -19.51 -14.97 -0.92
C HIS A 278 -18.66 -13.70 -1.07
N SER A 279 -17.42 -13.67 -0.63
CA SER A 279 -16.57 -12.46 -0.71
C SER A 279 -15.91 -12.30 -2.07
N SER A 280 -15.35 -13.35 -2.68
CA SER A 280 -14.78 -13.23 -4.03
C SER A 280 -15.86 -13.18 -5.10
N GLU A 281 -16.96 -13.92 -4.98
CA GLU A 281 -18.10 -13.75 -5.89
C GLU A 281 -18.72 -12.40 -5.67
N SER A 282 -19.02 -11.91 -4.46
CA SER A 282 -19.58 -10.55 -4.33
C SER A 282 -18.61 -9.46 -4.82
N MET A 283 -17.31 -9.55 -4.54
CA MET A 283 -16.36 -8.52 -4.97
C MET A 283 -16.05 -8.58 -6.48
N CYS A 284 -16.10 -9.77 -7.10
CA CYS A 284 -15.92 -9.93 -8.55
C CYS A 284 -17.22 -9.80 -9.35
N SER A 285 -18.39 -10.16 -8.79
CA SER A 285 -19.69 -10.19 -9.47
C SER A 285 -20.53 -8.93 -9.26
N LEU A 286 -20.38 -8.24 -8.12
CA LEU A 286 -20.86 -6.87 -8.02
C LEU A 286 -19.90 -6.02 -8.87
N ASN A 287 -20.42 -5.11 -9.70
CA ASN A 287 -19.72 -4.32 -10.73
C ASN A 287 -18.51 -3.43 -10.27
N TRP A 288 -17.87 -3.70 -9.14
CA TRP A 288 -16.71 -3.01 -8.56
C TRP A 288 -15.47 -3.07 -9.47
N ILE A 289 -15.09 -4.28 -9.90
CA ILE A 289 -13.89 -4.48 -10.72
C ILE A 289 -14.08 -3.87 -12.11
N PRO A 290 -15.21 -4.08 -12.84
CA PRO A 290 -15.41 -3.43 -14.14
C PRO A 290 -15.33 -1.89 -14.13
N TRP A 291 -15.89 -1.22 -13.12
CA TRP A 291 -15.87 0.25 -13.03
C TRP A 291 -14.46 0.80 -12.73
N THR A 292 -13.76 0.20 -11.77
CA THR A 292 -12.37 0.56 -11.40
C THR A 292 -11.40 0.34 -12.54
N CYS A 293 -11.52 -0.77 -13.26
CA CYS A 293 -10.64 -1.11 -14.38
C CYS A 293 -10.90 -0.20 -15.60
N SER A 294 -12.15 0.19 -15.85
CA SER A 294 -12.52 1.03 -17.00
C SER A 294 -12.04 2.49 -16.86
N ASN A 295 -11.93 3.02 -15.64
CA ASN A 295 -11.48 4.40 -15.40
C ASN A 295 -9.94 4.56 -15.33
N ARG A 296 -9.16 3.48 -15.45
CA ARG A 296 -7.69 3.49 -15.41
C ARG A 296 -7.00 2.96 -16.67
N ALA A 297 -7.74 2.35 -17.61
CA ALA A 297 -7.24 2.01 -18.94
C ALA A 297 -7.18 3.26 -19.83
#